data_AF-A0A2S9CSE5-F1
#
_entry.id   AF-A0A2S9CSE5-F1
#
_cell.length_a   1.000
_cell.length_b   1.000
_cell.length_c   1.000
_cell.angle_alpha   90.00
_cell.angle_beta   90.00
_cell.angle_gamma   90.00
#
_symmetry.space_group_name_H-M   'P 1'
#
loop_
_entity.id
_entity.type
_entity.pdbx_description
1 polymer ?
#
loop_
_entity_poly.entity_id
_entity_poly.type
_entity_poly.pdbx_seq_one_letter_code
_entity_poly.pdbx_strand_id
1 'polypeptide(L)'
;MKTKQELKLYFENGDIPKQEDFWEWQDSYWHKDEKIDTQKVTGLENGTFNLLYAEMDAEKNASLAFFAQRKIVIKPGTLTIPKSFTGGLIVTEVQIPDSVTSIQEHAFAGSGLTVLEIPARVTDIQGWAFFSNRITSLHIPESVTYIGTQAFTGNQLTEIRLPKGITVISQGAFSANKLTSIEIPNGVTEIKSDAFYDNQLTSATIPNTVLNIEAGAFSGNKLTEVVLGENTKYHTYSFDTDVKITGGQLTN
;
A
#
# COMPACT_ATOMS: atom_id res chain seq x y z
N MET A 1 26.74 2.44 21.53
CA MET A 1 25.75 3.50 21.81
C MET A 1 26.51 4.78 22.05
N LYS A 2 26.19 5.83 21.29
CA LYS A 2 26.70 7.16 21.54
C LYS A 2 26.06 7.70 22.82
N THR A 3 26.78 8.51 23.57
CA THR A 3 26.24 9.25 24.71
C THR A 3 25.24 10.31 24.24
N LYS A 4 24.34 10.75 25.13
CA LYS A 4 23.38 11.84 24.86
C LYS A 4 24.07 13.11 24.33
N GLN A 5 25.26 13.43 24.86
CA GLN A 5 26.05 14.60 24.45
C GLN A 5 26.67 14.41 23.07
N GLU A 6 27.17 13.23 22.75
CA GLU A 6 27.68 12.91 21.40
C GLU A 6 26.57 12.99 20.35
N LEU A 7 25.37 12.45 20.64
CA LEU A 7 24.23 12.53 19.74
C LEU A 7 23.80 14.00 19.53
N LYS A 8 23.67 14.79 20.60
CA LYS A 8 23.31 16.22 20.51
C LYS A 8 24.30 17.01 19.64
N LEU A 9 25.61 16.84 19.87
CA LEU A 9 26.65 17.54 19.09
C LEU A 9 26.59 17.17 17.60
N TYR A 10 26.24 15.92 17.31
CA TYR A 10 26.09 15.40 15.95
C TYR A 10 24.97 16.11 15.19
N PHE A 11 23.82 16.37 15.82
CA PHE A 11 22.72 17.15 15.19
C PHE A 11 23.02 18.65 15.11
N GLU A 12 23.73 19.23 16.08
CA GLU A 12 24.02 20.67 16.14
C GLU A 12 25.16 21.12 15.20
N ASN A 13 26.05 20.19 14.80
CA ASN A 13 27.16 20.48 13.89
C ASN A 13 26.76 20.45 12.40
N GLY A 14 25.52 20.06 12.08
CA GLY A 14 25.04 19.92 10.71
C GLY A 14 25.53 18.68 9.98
N ASP A 15 26.04 17.68 10.71
CA ASP A 15 26.32 16.36 10.17
C ASP A 15 24.98 15.67 9.82
N ILE A 16 24.90 14.98 8.67
CA ILE A 16 23.71 14.19 8.31
C ILE A 16 23.76 12.90 9.13
N PRO A 17 22.91 12.74 10.17
CA PRO A 17 23.00 11.59 11.04
C PRO A 17 22.43 10.35 10.36
N LYS A 18 22.94 9.17 10.73
CA LYS A 18 22.29 7.93 10.32
C LYS A 18 20.94 7.81 11.02
N GLN A 19 20.00 7.11 10.39
CA GLN A 19 18.64 6.96 10.92
C GLN A 19 18.63 6.31 12.32
N GLU A 20 19.60 5.43 12.61
CA GLU A 20 19.75 4.78 13.93
C GLU A 20 20.19 5.78 15.01
N ASP A 21 21.07 6.73 14.67
CA ASP A 21 21.50 7.80 15.59
C ASP A 21 20.29 8.69 15.98
N PHE A 22 19.37 8.94 15.04
CA PHE A 22 18.13 9.67 15.31
C PHE A 22 17.21 8.96 16.32
N TRP A 23 17.05 7.65 16.18
CA TRP A 23 16.22 6.89 17.13
C TRP A 23 16.86 6.80 18.51
N GLU A 24 18.17 6.51 18.60
CA GLU A 24 18.90 6.52 19.87
C GLU A 24 18.80 7.89 20.54
N TRP A 25 18.89 8.97 19.77
CA TRP A 25 18.73 10.32 20.27
C TRP A 25 17.32 10.56 20.80
N GLN A 26 16.28 10.30 20.01
CA GLN A 26 14.89 10.53 20.40
C GLN A 26 14.52 9.77 21.69
N ASP A 27 14.96 8.53 21.83
CA ASP A 27 14.72 7.71 23.03
C ASP A 27 15.49 8.25 24.25
N SER A 28 16.69 8.80 24.05
CA SER A 28 17.48 9.44 25.12
C SER A 28 16.97 10.83 25.55
N TYR A 29 16.19 11.49 24.70
CA TYR A 29 15.82 12.90 24.85
C TYR A 29 14.49 13.16 25.58
N TRP A 30 13.68 12.14 25.88
CA TRP A 30 12.34 12.32 26.44
C TRP A 30 12.30 12.70 27.96
N HIS A 31 13.40 13.23 28.51
CA HIS A 31 13.42 13.84 29.84
C HIS A 31 13.52 15.38 29.73
N LYS A 32 12.47 16.03 30.25
CA LYS A 32 11.90 17.36 29.96
C LYS A 32 12.77 18.63 30.05
N ASP A 33 14.07 18.57 30.37
CA ASP A 33 14.78 19.76 30.87
C ASP A 33 15.84 20.39 29.96
N GLU A 34 16.11 19.82 28.77
CA GLU A 34 17.08 20.40 27.83
C GLU A 34 16.49 20.54 26.42
N LYS A 35 16.13 21.76 26.01
CA LYS A 35 15.70 22.04 24.63
C LYS A 35 16.94 22.16 23.72
N ILE A 36 16.96 21.42 22.61
CA ILE A 36 17.91 21.72 21.51
C ILE A 36 17.48 23.04 20.88
N ASP A 37 18.46 23.85 20.50
CA ASP A 37 18.23 24.97 19.60
C ASP A 37 17.91 24.42 18.21
N THR A 38 16.63 24.23 17.94
CA THR A 38 16.14 23.61 16.69
C THR A 38 16.50 24.38 15.44
N GLN A 39 17.01 25.62 15.57
CA GLN A 39 17.55 26.39 14.46
C GLN A 39 18.93 25.89 13.98
N LYS A 40 19.62 25.07 14.78
CA LYS A 40 20.97 24.53 14.48
C LYS A 40 20.97 23.12 13.93
N VAL A 41 19.85 22.41 14.00
CA VAL A 41 19.72 21.08 13.42
C VAL A 41 19.54 21.23 11.91
N THR A 42 20.67 21.23 11.20
CA THR A 42 20.71 21.27 9.74
C THR A 42 20.90 19.84 9.23
N GLY A 43 20.12 19.43 8.22
CA GLY A 43 20.28 18.10 7.59
C GLY A 43 19.31 16.99 8.05
N LEU A 44 18.40 17.24 9.00
CA LEU A 44 17.14 16.48 9.02
C LEU A 44 16.26 17.12 7.94
N GLU A 45 15.77 16.35 6.97
CA GLU A 45 15.05 16.86 5.79
C GLU A 45 13.84 17.77 6.09
N ASN A 46 13.41 17.97 7.34
CA ASN A 46 12.53 19.08 7.76
C ASN A 46 12.68 19.37 9.27
N GLY A 47 13.51 20.34 9.64
CA GLY A 47 13.61 20.85 11.02
C GLY A 47 12.27 21.41 11.51
N THR A 48 11.76 20.88 12.62
CA THR A 48 10.49 21.21 13.30
C THR A 48 9.22 21.14 12.42
N PHE A 49 8.32 20.21 12.75
CA PHE A 49 7.06 19.86 12.07
C PHE A 49 6.08 21.02 11.70
N ASN A 50 6.35 22.28 12.05
CA ASN A 50 5.38 23.38 11.97
C ASN A 50 5.81 24.58 11.12
N LEU A 51 7.01 24.60 10.52
CA LEU A 51 7.43 25.70 9.65
C LEU A 51 8.08 25.16 8.37
N LEU A 52 7.59 25.62 7.22
CA LEU A 52 8.05 25.21 5.89
C LEU A 52 8.56 26.43 5.15
N TYR A 53 9.77 26.31 4.61
CA TYR A 53 10.37 27.34 3.76
C TYR A 53 10.16 26.92 2.30
N ALA A 54 9.44 27.74 1.53
CA ALA A 54 9.38 27.54 0.09
C ALA A 54 10.76 27.81 -0.53
N GLU A 55 11.20 26.91 -1.40
CA GLU A 55 12.41 27.11 -2.19
C GLU A 55 12.10 27.99 -3.40
N MET A 56 13.14 28.39 -4.14
CA MET A 56 13.01 29.14 -5.37
C MET A 56 13.35 28.24 -6.56
N ASP A 57 12.47 28.15 -7.56
CA ASP A 57 12.75 27.42 -8.79
C ASP A 57 13.75 28.15 -9.71
N ALA A 58 14.10 27.54 -10.84
CA ALA A 58 15.05 28.09 -11.80
C ALA A 58 14.58 29.44 -12.39
N GLU A 59 13.26 29.65 -12.45
CA GLU A 59 12.58 30.84 -12.94
C GLU A 59 12.36 31.90 -11.86
N LYS A 60 12.83 31.65 -10.63
CA LYS A 60 12.70 32.52 -9.45
C LYS A 60 11.29 32.61 -8.84
N ASN A 61 10.44 31.61 -9.06
CA ASN A 61 9.16 31.50 -8.37
C ASN A 61 9.30 30.69 -7.08
N ALA A 62 8.41 30.93 -6.12
CA ALA A 62 8.29 30.09 -4.93
C ALA A 62 7.84 28.68 -5.31
N SER A 63 8.56 27.66 -4.83
CA SER A 63 8.34 26.26 -5.13
C SER A 63 8.28 25.42 -3.86
N LEU A 64 7.31 24.50 -3.84
CA LEU A 64 7.21 23.42 -2.86
C LEU A 64 7.51 22.07 -3.52
N ALA A 65 8.29 22.04 -4.61
CA ALA A 65 8.62 20.81 -5.31
C ALA A 65 9.32 19.79 -4.39
N PHE A 66 10.14 20.26 -3.44
CA PHE A 66 10.74 19.43 -2.39
C PHE A 66 9.69 18.71 -1.52
N PHE A 67 8.46 19.26 -1.45
CA PHE A 67 7.34 18.70 -0.69
C PHE A 67 6.58 17.61 -1.43
N ALA A 68 6.78 17.51 -2.75
CA ALA A 68 6.12 16.52 -3.60
C ALA A 68 6.72 15.11 -3.47
N GLN A 69 7.92 14.99 -2.91
CA GLN A 69 8.58 13.72 -2.64
C GLN A 69 8.81 13.62 -1.13
N ARG A 70 8.09 12.70 -0.50
CA ARG A 70 8.18 12.49 0.94
C ARG A 70 8.35 11.01 1.20
N LYS A 71 9.38 10.72 1.97
CA LYS A 71 9.66 9.38 2.46
C LYS A 71 9.30 9.30 3.94
N ILE A 72 8.52 8.30 4.31
CA ILE A 72 8.30 7.96 5.72
C ILE A 72 9.12 6.71 6.04
N VAL A 73 9.95 6.79 7.07
CA VAL A 73 10.67 5.63 7.64
C VAL A 73 10.05 5.28 8.98
N ILE A 74 9.42 4.11 9.06
CA ILE A 74 8.76 3.63 10.28
C ILE A 74 9.80 2.94 11.17
N LYS A 75 9.82 3.30 12.45
CA LYS A 75 10.80 2.81 13.43
C LYS A 75 10.71 1.28 13.61
N PRO A 76 11.83 0.53 13.56
CA PRO A 76 11.83 -0.89 13.90
C PRO A 76 11.25 -1.15 15.30
N GLY A 77 10.48 -2.24 15.42
CA GLY A 77 9.71 -2.55 16.63
C GLY A 77 8.25 -2.08 16.57
N THR A 78 7.87 -1.25 15.59
CA THR A 78 6.46 -0.97 15.30
C THR A 78 5.75 -2.26 14.88
N LEU A 79 4.66 -2.60 15.57
CA LEU A 79 3.84 -3.79 15.30
C LEU A 79 2.65 -3.49 14.38
N THR A 80 2.06 -2.30 14.52
CA THR A 80 0.83 -1.91 13.80
C THR A 80 0.99 -0.53 13.20
N ILE A 81 0.61 -0.37 11.94
CA ILE A 81 0.43 0.93 11.30
C ILE A 81 -1.04 1.34 11.51
N PRO A 82 -1.31 2.45 12.22
CA PRO A 82 -2.66 2.79 12.66
C PRO A 82 -3.56 3.29 11.52
N LYS A 83 -4.87 3.36 11.82
CA LYS A 83 -5.87 3.89 10.90
C LYS A 83 -5.51 5.31 10.48
N SER A 84 -5.65 5.61 9.19
CA SER A 84 -5.37 6.94 8.63
C SER A 84 -3.97 7.48 8.97
N PHE A 85 -2.94 6.61 9.05
CA PHE A 85 -1.59 6.96 9.48
C PHE A 85 -0.97 8.14 8.71
N THR A 86 -1.09 8.20 7.39
CA THR A 86 -0.61 9.36 6.63
C THR A 86 -1.54 10.56 6.73
N GLY A 87 -2.79 10.41 7.17
CA GLY A 87 -3.71 11.53 7.38
C GLY A 87 -3.92 12.42 6.15
N GLY A 88 -3.76 11.88 4.93
CA GLY A 88 -3.82 12.65 3.68
C GLY A 88 -2.53 13.40 3.32
N LEU A 89 -1.42 13.13 4.00
CA LEU A 89 -0.11 13.59 3.58
C LEU A 89 0.25 12.97 2.22
N ILE A 90 0.80 13.79 1.33
CA ILE A 90 1.45 13.29 0.12
C ILE A 90 2.77 12.64 0.54
N VAL A 91 2.90 11.33 0.31
CA VAL A 91 4.04 10.47 0.63
C VAL A 91 4.29 9.58 -0.58
N THR A 92 5.47 9.69 -1.17
CA THR A 92 5.86 8.96 -2.40
C THR A 92 6.54 7.63 -2.12
N GLU A 93 7.16 7.50 -0.93
CA GLU A 93 7.87 6.31 -0.49
C GLU A 93 7.60 6.04 1.01
N VAL A 94 7.48 4.76 1.37
CA VAL A 94 7.43 4.33 2.78
C VAL A 94 8.37 3.16 2.99
N GLN A 95 9.15 3.21 4.07
CA GLN A 95 9.91 2.08 4.59
C GLN A 95 9.17 1.52 5.81
N ILE A 96 8.60 0.32 5.63
CA ILE A 96 7.89 -0.41 6.67
C ILE A 96 8.85 -1.47 7.25
N PRO A 97 9.10 -1.50 8.56
CA PRO A 97 10.03 -2.46 9.15
C PRO A 97 9.40 -3.86 9.27
N ASP A 98 10.24 -4.89 9.26
CA ASP A 98 9.84 -6.30 9.39
C ASP A 98 9.03 -6.64 10.65
N SER A 99 9.07 -5.79 11.68
CA SER A 99 8.28 -6.00 12.89
C SER A 99 6.79 -5.80 12.68
N VAL A 100 6.36 -5.12 11.61
CA VAL A 100 4.94 -4.82 11.36
C VAL A 100 4.19 -6.09 11.00
N THR A 101 3.08 -6.31 11.70
CA THR A 101 2.17 -7.43 11.45
C THR A 101 0.81 -6.99 10.92
N SER A 102 0.43 -5.73 11.10
CA SER A 102 -0.90 -5.24 10.70
C SER A 102 -0.86 -3.82 10.13
N ILE A 103 -1.56 -3.63 9.01
CA ILE A 103 -1.76 -2.33 8.35
C ILE A 103 -3.25 -2.00 8.39
N GLN A 104 -3.61 -0.97 9.15
CA GLN A 104 -5.00 -0.63 9.46
C GLN A 104 -5.68 0.20 8.35
N GLU A 105 -6.98 0.39 8.53
CA GLU A 105 -7.87 1.02 7.55
C GLU A 105 -7.35 2.41 7.12
N HIS A 106 -7.37 2.72 5.83
CA HIS A 106 -6.91 4.00 5.28
C HIS A 106 -5.45 4.40 5.64
N ALA A 107 -4.59 3.50 6.14
CA ALA A 107 -3.26 3.85 6.64
C ALA A 107 -2.43 4.72 5.66
N PHE A 108 -2.50 4.39 4.37
CA PHE A 108 -1.81 5.08 3.28
C PHE A 108 -2.77 5.49 2.14
N ALA A 109 -4.05 5.69 2.44
CA ALA A 109 -5.02 6.12 1.42
C ALA A 109 -4.63 7.48 0.83
N GLY A 110 -4.67 7.62 -0.49
CA GLY A 110 -4.46 8.90 -1.18
C GLY A 110 -3.07 9.50 -1.02
N SER A 111 -2.07 8.72 -0.59
CA SER A 111 -0.75 9.26 -0.23
C SER A 111 0.12 9.57 -1.45
N GLY A 112 -0.12 8.92 -2.59
CA GLY A 112 0.71 9.08 -3.78
C GLY A 112 1.93 8.15 -3.82
N LEU A 113 1.90 7.05 -3.06
CA LEU A 113 2.94 6.03 -3.07
C LEU A 113 3.14 5.48 -4.48
N THR A 114 4.40 5.30 -4.88
CA THR A 114 4.77 4.80 -6.22
C THR A 114 5.35 3.38 -6.19
N VAL A 115 6.03 3.07 -5.09
CA VAL A 115 6.62 1.75 -4.79
C VAL A 115 6.16 1.36 -3.39
N LEU A 116 5.84 0.08 -3.20
CA LEU A 116 5.43 -0.47 -1.91
C LEU A 116 6.04 -1.86 -1.72
N GLU A 117 6.79 -2.02 -0.64
CA GLU A 117 7.24 -3.32 -0.13
C GLU A 117 6.47 -3.63 1.16
N ILE A 118 5.72 -4.73 1.15
CA ILE A 118 4.98 -5.20 2.33
C ILE A 118 5.85 -6.22 3.07
N PRO A 119 6.21 -5.99 4.35
CA PRO A 119 7.12 -6.88 5.06
C PRO A 119 6.54 -8.28 5.30
N ALA A 120 7.42 -9.27 5.36
CA ALA A 120 7.08 -10.70 5.40
C ALA A 120 6.30 -11.17 6.65
N ARG A 121 6.10 -10.30 7.65
CA ARG A 121 5.33 -10.59 8.88
C ARG A 121 3.93 -9.98 8.87
N VAL A 122 3.58 -9.21 7.85
CA VAL A 122 2.23 -8.65 7.70
C VAL A 122 1.25 -9.78 7.42
N THR A 123 0.22 -9.89 8.26
CA THR A 123 -0.86 -10.88 8.11
C THR A 123 -2.15 -10.24 7.59
N ASP A 124 -2.36 -8.96 7.91
CA ASP A 124 -3.63 -8.27 7.69
C ASP A 124 -3.43 -6.89 7.04
N ILE A 125 -4.02 -6.71 5.87
CA ILE A 125 -4.13 -5.44 5.16
C ILE A 125 -5.60 -5.03 5.17
N GLN A 126 -5.94 -4.03 5.97
CA GLN A 126 -7.33 -3.61 6.18
C GLN A 126 -7.89 -2.79 5.01
N GLY A 127 -9.20 -2.53 5.05
CA GLY A 127 -9.91 -1.82 3.99
C GLY A 127 -9.30 -0.46 3.67
N TRP A 128 -9.27 -0.11 2.38
CA TRP A 128 -8.71 1.14 1.86
C TRP A 128 -7.25 1.44 2.25
N ALA A 129 -6.49 0.48 2.81
CA ALA A 129 -5.15 0.74 3.35
C ALA A 129 -4.22 1.43 2.34
N PHE A 130 -4.30 1.09 1.06
CA PHE A 130 -3.52 1.68 -0.03
C PHE A 130 -4.41 2.23 -1.16
N PHE A 131 -5.65 2.63 -0.84
CA PHE A 131 -6.61 3.18 -1.80
C PHE A 131 -6.07 4.44 -2.50
N SER A 132 -6.28 4.55 -3.81
CA SER A 132 -5.97 5.74 -4.63
C SER A 132 -4.51 6.21 -4.50
N ASN A 133 -3.57 5.32 -4.81
CA ASN A 133 -2.15 5.65 -4.88
C ASN A 133 -1.64 5.54 -6.33
N ARG A 134 -0.32 5.55 -6.53
CA ARG A 134 0.34 5.42 -7.85
C ARG A 134 1.24 4.18 -7.88
N ILE A 135 0.92 3.17 -7.09
CA ILE A 135 1.78 2.00 -6.91
C ILE A 135 1.84 1.23 -8.22
N THR A 136 3.05 1.01 -8.73
CA THR A 136 3.31 0.30 -10.00
C THR A 136 3.77 -1.13 -9.80
N SER A 137 4.49 -1.39 -8.70
CA SER A 137 5.00 -2.71 -8.32
C SER A 137 4.63 -3.00 -6.88
N LEU A 138 4.12 -4.21 -6.64
CA LEU A 138 3.65 -4.67 -5.34
C LEU A 138 4.03 -6.14 -5.14
N HIS A 139 4.77 -6.42 -4.07
CA HIS A 139 4.93 -7.76 -3.54
C HIS A 139 4.04 -7.93 -2.31
N ILE A 140 3.09 -8.86 -2.37
CA ILE A 140 2.27 -9.26 -1.21
C ILE A 140 2.88 -10.56 -0.66
N PRO A 141 3.36 -10.58 0.60
CA PRO A 141 4.01 -11.76 1.15
C PRO A 141 2.98 -12.86 1.46
N GLU A 142 3.43 -14.11 1.42
CA GLU A 142 2.61 -15.31 1.70
C GLU A 142 2.02 -15.34 3.12
N SER A 143 2.55 -14.53 4.04
CA SER A 143 2.01 -14.34 5.39
C SER A 143 0.65 -13.64 5.40
N VAL A 144 0.30 -12.90 4.34
CA VAL A 144 -0.96 -12.16 4.26
C VAL A 144 -2.11 -13.15 4.05
N THR A 145 -3.01 -13.17 5.04
CA THR A 145 -4.23 -13.99 5.03
C THR A 145 -5.48 -13.17 4.75
N TYR A 146 -5.40 -11.84 4.87
CA TYR A 146 -6.52 -10.93 4.64
C TYR A 146 -6.12 -9.66 3.87
N ILE A 147 -6.88 -9.38 2.81
CA ILE A 147 -6.81 -8.15 2.02
C ILE A 147 -8.22 -7.55 2.01
N GLY A 148 -8.37 -6.38 2.62
CA GLY A 148 -9.67 -5.75 2.86
C GLY A 148 -10.30 -5.11 1.64
N THR A 149 -11.55 -4.66 1.82
CA THR A 149 -12.33 -3.93 0.83
C THR A 149 -11.54 -2.74 0.28
N GLN A 150 -11.45 -2.65 -1.04
CA GLN A 150 -10.78 -1.58 -1.76
C GLN A 150 -9.33 -1.30 -1.33
N ALA A 151 -8.64 -2.28 -0.75
CA ALA A 151 -7.30 -2.09 -0.18
C ALA A 151 -6.28 -1.54 -1.19
N PHE A 152 -6.36 -1.97 -2.46
CA PHE A 152 -5.47 -1.52 -3.54
C PHE A 152 -6.22 -0.91 -4.73
N THR A 153 -7.46 -0.44 -4.54
CA THR A 153 -8.22 0.22 -5.61
C THR A 153 -7.53 1.48 -6.09
N GLY A 154 -7.57 1.75 -7.40
CA GLY A 154 -7.12 3.03 -7.96
C GLY A 154 -5.60 3.19 -7.90
N ASN A 155 -4.86 2.12 -8.20
CA ASN A 155 -3.41 2.12 -8.29
C ASN A 155 -2.96 2.00 -9.76
N GLN A 156 -1.69 1.70 -10.01
CA GLN A 156 -1.12 1.55 -11.35
C GLN A 156 -0.47 0.16 -11.53
N LEU A 157 -0.95 -0.84 -10.79
CA LEU A 157 -0.39 -2.18 -10.76
C LEU A 157 -0.55 -2.85 -12.13
N THR A 158 0.54 -3.36 -12.70
CA THR A 158 0.52 -4.11 -13.97
C THR A 158 0.52 -5.62 -13.77
N GLU A 159 1.05 -6.07 -12.64
CA GLU A 159 1.07 -7.47 -12.23
C GLU A 159 0.90 -7.56 -10.72
N ILE A 160 0.32 -8.67 -10.26
CA ILE A 160 0.28 -9.05 -8.85
C ILE A 160 0.39 -10.57 -8.72
N ARG A 161 0.95 -11.02 -7.60
CA ARG A 161 0.84 -12.40 -7.14
C ARG A 161 0.07 -12.40 -5.84
N LEU A 162 -1.04 -13.12 -5.82
CA LEU A 162 -1.87 -13.26 -4.62
C LEU A 162 -1.26 -14.31 -3.70
N PRO A 163 -1.21 -14.06 -2.38
CA PRO A 163 -0.71 -15.03 -1.41
C PRO A 163 -1.60 -16.27 -1.39
N LYS A 164 -1.05 -17.45 -1.11
CA LYS A 164 -1.82 -18.70 -1.12
C LYS A 164 -2.78 -18.82 0.07
N GLY A 165 -2.56 -18.03 1.12
CA GLY A 165 -3.31 -18.08 2.38
C GLY A 165 -4.67 -17.37 2.36
N ILE A 166 -5.00 -16.60 1.30
CA ILE A 166 -6.30 -15.90 1.23
C ILE A 166 -7.41 -16.84 0.78
N THR A 167 -8.59 -16.68 1.38
CA THR A 167 -9.80 -17.44 1.03
C THR A 167 -10.83 -16.61 0.28
N VAL A 168 -10.77 -15.28 0.45
CA VAL A 168 -11.70 -14.32 -0.17
C VAL A 168 -10.91 -13.19 -0.81
N ILE A 169 -11.28 -12.84 -2.04
CA ILE A 169 -10.83 -11.60 -2.68
C ILE A 169 -11.92 -10.56 -2.45
N SER A 170 -11.64 -9.61 -1.55
CA SER A 170 -12.62 -8.63 -1.06
C SER A 170 -13.12 -7.66 -2.12
N GLN A 171 -14.26 -7.02 -1.82
CA GLN A 171 -14.92 -6.10 -2.73
C GLN A 171 -13.96 -5.00 -3.20
N GLY A 172 -13.83 -4.84 -4.52
CA GLY A 172 -12.98 -3.83 -5.13
C GLY A 172 -11.49 -3.94 -4.84
N ALA A 173 -11.00 -5.02 -4.20
CA ALA A 173 -9.65 -5.08 -3.61
C ALA A 173 -8.53 -4.64 -4.58
N PHE A 174 -8.66 -4.97 -5.88
CA PHE A 174 -7.72 -4.65 -6.94
C PHE A 174 -8.36 -3.91 -8.13
N SER A 175 -9.49 -3.25 -7.91
CA SER A 175 -10.19 -2.47 -8.95
C SER A 175 -9.39 -1.24 -9.43
N ALA A 176 -9.65 -0.76 -10.65
CA ALA A 176 -9.06 0.45 -11.21
C ALA A 176 -7.52 0.40 -11.20
N ASN A 177 -6.99 -0.67 -11.79
CA ASN A 177 -5.56 -0.93 -11.94
C ASN A 177 -5.22 -1.17 -13.42
N LYS A 178 -4.01 -1.66 -13.71
CA LYS A 178 -3.54 -1.96 -15.06
C LYS A 178 -3.16 -3.43 -15.23
N LEU A 179 -3.73 -4.32 -14.43
CA LEU A 179 -3.38 -5.74 -14.42
C LEU A 179 -3.68 -6.37 -15.77
N THR A 180 -2.72 -7.09 -16.34
CA THR A 180 -2.87 -7.73 -17.67
C THR A 180 -3.26 -9.20 -17.60
N SER A 181 -2.97 -9.85 -16.48
CA SER A 181 -3.31 -11.24 -16.19
C SER A 181 -3.46 -11.45 -14.68
N ILE A 182 -4.24 -12.43 -14.28
CA ILE A 182 -4.36 -12.83 -12.87
C ILE A 182 -4.44 -14.34 -12.70
N GLU A 183 -3.68 -14.87 -11.75
CA GLU A 183 -3.79 -16.25 -11.27
C GLU A 183 -4.43 -16.24 -9.88
N ILE A 184 -5.62 -16.84 -9.77
CA ILE A 184 -6.34 -16.95 -8.50
C ILE A 184 -5.82 -18.19 -7.76
N PRO A 185 -5.33 -18.07 -6.51
CA PRO A 185 -4.82 -19.20 -5.74
C PRO A 185 -5.90 -20.25 -5.43
N ASN A 186 -5.50 -21.52 -5.36
CA ASN A 186 -6.39 -22.64 -4.99
C ASN A 186 -7.01 -22.54 -3.58
N GLY A 187 -6.57 -21.60 -2.74
CA GLY A 187 -7.20 -21.33 -1.44
C GLY A 187 -8.48 -20.48 -1.53
N VAL A 188 -8.69 -19.77 -2.65
CA VAL A 188 -9.79 -18.83 -2.81
C VAL A 188 -11.10 -19.57 -3.10
N THR A 189 -12.14 -19.21 -2.35
CA THR A 189 -13.51 -19.72 -2.49
C THR A 189 -14.49 -18.66 -2.98
N GLU A 190 -14.21 -17.37 -2.75
CA GLU A 190 -15.10 -16.27 -3.12
C GLU A 190 -14.34 -15.09 -3.73
N ILE A 191 -14.89 -14.57 -4.83
CA ILE A 191 -14.45 -13.34 -5.48
C ILE A 191 -15.59 -12.33 -5.37
N LYS A 192 -15.39 -11.30 -4.56
CA LYS A 192 -16.41 -10.31 -4.23
C LYS A 192 -16.61 -9.29 -5.34
N SER A 193 -17.68 -8.51 -5.17
CA SER A 193 -18.13 -7.53 -6.16
C SER A 193 -16.98 -6.58 -6.53
N ASP A 194 -16.85 -6.28 -7.82
CA ASP A 194 -15.83 -5.38 -8.37
C ASP A 194 -14.36 -5.72 -8.05
N ALA A 195 -14.03 -6.91 -7.53
CA ALA A 195 -12.69 -7.26 -7.05
C ALA A 195 -11.55 -6.89 -8.02
N PHE A 196 -11.77 -7.09 -9.33
CA PHE A 196 -10.86 -6.75 -10.44
C PHE A 196 -11.53 -5.83 -11.47
N TYR A 197 -12.56 -5.07 -11.09
CA TYR A 197 -13.25 -4.14 -11.97
C TYR A 197 -12.30 -3.09 -12.55
N ASP A 198 -12.46 -2.75 -13.83
CA ASP A 198 -11.67 -1.71 -14.54
C ASP A 198 -10.16 -1.99 -14.48
N ASN A 199 -9.75 -3.05 -15.18
CA ASN A 199 -8.37 -3.47 -15.33
C ASN A 199 -8.06 -3.69 -16.82
N GLN A 200 -6.95 -4.35 -17.14
CA GLN A 200 -6.53 -4.66 -18.51
C GLN A 200 -6.41 -6.18 -18.73
N LEU A 201 -7.13 -6.99 -17.94
CA LEU A 201 -6.95 -8.43 -17.90
C LEU A 201 -7.30 -9.03 -19.27
N THR A 202 -6.33 -9.68 -19.88
CA THR A 202 -6.49 -10.48 -21.11
C THR A 202 -6.64 -11.96 -20.80
N SER A 203 -6.22 -12.37 -19.60
CA SER A 203 -6.38 -13.74 -19.10
C SER A 203 -6.64 -13.75 -17.59
N ALA A 204 -7.42 -14.72 -17.14
CA ALA A 204 -7.65 -15.01 -15.73
C ALA A 204 -7.70 -16.52 -15.53
N THR A 205 -6.85 -17.04 -14.65
CA THR A 205 -6.90 -18.45 -14.22
C THR A 205 -7.68 -18.54 -12.92
N ILE A 206 -8.87 -19.11 -13.00
CA ILE A 206 -9.81 -19.24 -11.88
C ILE A 206 -9.93 -20.74 -11.53
N PRO A 207 -9.46 -21.19 -10.34
CA PRO A 207 -9.51 -22.59 -9.98
C PRO A 207 -10.92 -23.04 -9.59
N ASN A 208 -11.17 -24.36 -9.67
CA ASN A 208 -12.45 -24.96 -9.30
C ASN A 208 -12.82 -24.81 -7.80
N THR A 209 -11.89 -24.32 -6.99
CA THR A 209 -12.13 -23.99 -5.58
C THR A 209 -12.96 -22.73 -5.42
N VAL A 210 -13.01 -21.85 -6.44
CA VAL A 210 -13.85 -20.66 -6.45
C VAL A 210 -15.30 -21.07 -6.63
N LEU A 211 -16.11 -20.83 -5.59
CA LEU A 211 -17.53 -21.22 -5.54
C LEU A 211 -18.45 -20.07 -5.94
N ASN A 212 -18.08 -18.83 -5.68
CA ASN A 212 -18.90 -17.65 -5.96
C ASN A 212 -18.06 -16.52 -6.56
N ILE A 213 -18.55 -15.96 -7.67
CA ILE A 213 -18.05 -14.74 -8.30
C ILE A 213 -19.20 -13.74 -8.32
N GLU A 214 -19.08 -12.65 -7.57
CA GLU A 214 -20.14 -11.66 -7.46
C GLU A 214 -20.18 -10.71 -8.68
N ALA A 215 -21.18 -9.82 -8.71
CA ALA A 215 -21.38 -8.87 -9.81
C ALA A 215 -20.19 -7.90 -9.95
N GLY A 216 -19.83 -7.57 -11.19
CA GLY A 216 -18.75 -6.63 -11.54
C GLY A 216 -17.34 -7.15 -11.29
N ALA A 217 -17.17 -8.33 -10.70
CA ALA A 217 -15.88 -8.84 -10.23
C ALA A 217 -14.75 -8.76 -11.28
N PHE A 218 -15.06 -9.00 -12.55
CA PHE A 218 -14.13 -8.92 -13.69
C PHE A 218 -14.63 -8.01 -14.82
N SER A 219 -15.63 -7.15 -14.58
CA SER A 219 -16.12 -6.22 -15.60
C SER A 219 -15.12 -5.09 -15.88
N GLY A 220 -15.20 -4.49 -17.07
CA GLY A 220 -14.24 -3.48 -17.51
C GLY A 220 -12.84 -4.05 -17.76
N ASN A 221 -12.75 -5.24 -18.35
CA ASN A 221 -11.49 -5.89 -18.67
C ASN A 221 -11.37 -6.13 -20.19
N LYS A 222 -10.35 -6.91 -20.59
CA LYS A 222 -10.08 -7.31 -21.98
C LYS A 222 -10.14 -8.83 -22.16
N LEU A 223 -10.89 -9.49 -21.28
CA LEU A 223 -11.09 -10.94 -21.32
C LEU A 223 -11.94 -11.26 -22.54
N THR A 224 -11.60 -12.32 -23.27
CA THR A 224 -12.43 -12.83 -24.38
C THR A 224 -13.08 -14.14 -24.03
N GLU A 225 -12.44 -14.93 -23.16
CA GLU A 225 -12.96 -16.20 -22.67
C GLU A 225 -12.49 -16.47 -21.24
N VAL A 226 -13.32 -17.19 -20.49
CA VAL A 226 -13.00 -17.66 -19.14
C VAL A 226 -13.54 -19.08 -18.98
N VAL A 227 -12.73 -19.94 -18.36
CA VAL A 227 -13.12 -21.28 -17.95
C VAL A 227 -13.35 -21.28 -16.45
N LEU A 228 -14.53 -21.72 -16.03
CA LEU A 228 -14.93 -21.82 -14.63
C LEU A 228 -15.13 -23.29 -14.23
N GLY A 229 -14.99 -23.57 -12.94
CA GLY A 229 -15.37 -24.88 -12.39
C GLY A 229 -16.87 -25.12 -12.50
N GLU A 230 -17.28 -26.39 -12.61
CA GLU A 230 -18.70 -26.76 -12.78
C GLU A 230 -19.61 -26.28 -11.63
N ASN A 231 -19.03 -26.08 -10.44
CA ASN A 231 -19.72 -25.62 -9.23
C ASN A 231 -19.58 -24.10 -8.99
N THR A 232 -18.83 -23.39 -9.83
CA THR A 232 -18.62 -21.95 -9.68
C THR A 232 -19.87 -21.19 -10.07
N LYS A 233 -20.50 -20.50 -9.12
CA LYS A 233 -21.62 -19.60 -9.37
C LYS A 233 -21.12 -18.22 -9.78
N TYR A 234 -21.73 -17.62 -10.79
CA TYR A 234 -21.41 -16.26 -11.24
C TYR A 234 -22.67 -15.49 -11.60
N HIS A 235 -22.65 -14.16 -11.45
CA HIS A 235 -23.79 -13.28 -11.75
C HIS A 235 -23.79 -12.77 -13.21
N THR A 236 -24.95 -12.28 -13.68
CA THR A 236 -25.17 -11.72 -15.04
C THR A 236 -24.19 -10.62 -15.45
N TYR A 237 -23.49 -10.01 -14.50
CA TYR A 237 -22.47 -8.99 -14.74
C TYR A 237 -21.15 -9.28 -14.03
N SER A 238 -20.85 -10.53 -13.67
CA SER A 238 -19.54 -10.87 -13.10
C SER A 238 -18.39 -10.65 -14.09
N PHE A 239 -18.68 -10.75 -15.38
CA PHE A 239 -17.78 -10.50 -16.51
C PHE A 239 -18.47 -9.56 -17.49
N ASP A 240 -17.71 -8.97 -18.42
CA ASP A 240 -18.30 -8.18 -19.53
C ASP A 240 -19.18 -9.07 -20.44
N THR A 241 -20.18 -8.46 -21.07
CA THR A 241 -21.24 -9.20 -21.79
C THR A 241 -20.76 -9.93 -23.04
N ASP A 242 -19.59 -9.57 -23.55
CA ASP A 242 -18.93 -10.17 -24.72
C ASP A 242 -17.93 -11.27 -24.34
N VAL A 243 -17.70 -11.53 -23.05
CA VAL A 243 -16.81 -12.60 -22.58
C VAL A 243 -17.50 -13.96 -22.74
N LYS A 244 -16.86 -14.89 -23.45
CA LYS A 244 -17.32 -16.27 -23.57
C LYS A 244 -17.00 -17.05 -22.28
N ILE A 245 -18.02 -17.36 -21.49
CA ILE A 245 -17.87 -18.19 -20.29
C ILE A 245 -18.12 -19.66 -20.63
N THR A 246 -17.25 -20.54 -20.16
CA THR A 246 -17.41 -22.00 -20.25
C THR A 246 -17.35 -22.61 -18.85
N GLY A 247 -18.22 -23.58 -18.55
CA GLY A 247 -18.42 -24.08 -17.19
C GLY A 247 -19.25 -23.10 -16.33
N GLY A 248 -19.19 -23.28 -15.01
CA GLY A 248 -19.92 -22.45 -14.05
C GLY A 248 -21.45 -22.54 -14.13
N GLN A 249 -22.11 -21.83 -13.21
CA GLN A 249 -23.57 -21.73 -13.07
C GLN A 249 -23.96 -20.27 -12.97
N LEU A 250 -24.65 -19.75 -13.99
CA LEU A 250 -25.17 -18.39 -13.96
C LEU A 250 -26.29 -18.29 -12.91
N THR A 251 -26.17 -17.33 -11.99
CA THR A 251 -27.15 -17.02 -10.95
C THR A 251 -27.63 -15.57 -11.08
N ASN A 252 -28.91 -15.32 -10.78
CA ASN A 252 -29.48 -13.97 -10.76
C ASN A 252 -29.13 -13.25 -9.46
#